data_AF-R7ZB50-F1
#
_entry.id   AF-R7ZB50-F1
#
_cell.length_a   1.000
_cell.length_b   1.000
_cell.length_c   1.000
_cell.angle_alpha   90.00
_cell.angle_beta   90.00
_cell.angle_gamma   90.00
#
_symmetry.space_group_name_H-M   'P 1'
#
loop_
_entity.id
_entity.type
_entity.pdbx_description
1 polymer ?
#
loop_
_entity_poly.entity_id
_entity_poly.type
_entity_poly.pdbx_seq_one_letter_code
_entity_poly.pdbx_strand_id
1 'polypeptide(L)'
;MEVNSRTFKQLAGDALSREWLDTFYKRKFSGTLLAERFDCMERLETEDDLKKLIKADTWMMDILKTVDQLQLPDCWVCAGFIRSKVWDTLHEFSDRTPIANIDVIYFDTWLTSETIEKQYERQLRKYLPNEPWSVKNQARMHLINNSKPYQCSTDGIAHFPETPTAIGIRLNNDLLEMTAPYGINHLVAGIVSPTPYFQKDERMYEIYKQRIHNKQWKSTWPKLKIFD
;
A
#
# COMPACT_ATOMS: atom_id res chain seq x y z
N MET A 1 25.63 31.88 -30.69
CA MET A 1 26.30 30.68 -31.23
C MET A 1 26.41 29.70 -30.07
N GLU A 2 25.38 28.92 -29.82
CA GLU A 2 25.02 27.65 -30.48
C GLU A 2 25.42 26.50 -29.57
N VAL A 3 24.38 25.75 -29.21
CA VAL A 3 24.39 24.53 -28.42
C VAL A 3 25.27 23.49 -29.13
N ASN A 4 26.07 22.74 -28.37
CA ASN A 4 26.35 21.38 -28.80
C ASN A 4 26.19 20.38 -27.65
N SER A 5 25.04 19.71 -27.71
CA SER A 5 24.61 18.54 -26.98
C SER A 5 25.40 17.31 -27.45
N ARG A 6 26.28 16.80 -26.59
CA ARG A 6 26.89 15.44 -26.59
C ARG A 6 27.76 15.44 -25.32
N THR A 7 27.56 14.65 -24.27
CA THR A 7 27.12 13.26 -24.22
C THR A 7 26.65 12.97 -22.79
N PHE A 8 25.34 13.11 -22.52
CA PHE A 8 24.70 12.62 -21.27
C PHE A 8 24.37 11.11 -21.33
N LYS A 9 24.85 10.41 -22.37
CA LYS A 9 24.45 9.05 -22.73
C LYS A 9 25.57 8.00 -22.68
N GLN A 10 26.69 8.27 -21.99
CA GLN A 10 27.81 7.32 -21.99
C GLN A 10 28.43 6.98 -20.63
N LEU A 11 27.73 7.25 -19.52
CA LEU A 11 28.11 6.75 -18.18
C LEU A 11 26.93 6.16 -17.40
N ALA A 12 25.86 5.75 -18.08
CA ALA A 12 24.72 5.05 -17.47
C ALA A 12 24.89 3.52 -17.56
N GLY A 13 26.09 3.04 -17.20
CA GLY A 13 26.42 1.63 -17.13
C GLY A 13 27.24 1.44 -15.87
N ASP A 14 26.54 1.19 -14.78
CA ASP A 14 26.94 0.46 -13.57
C ASP A 14 26.10 0.98 -12.39
N ALA A 15 25.58 0.04 -11.61
CA ALA A 15 24.70 0.30 -10.49
C ALA A 15 25.24 1.43 -9.61
N LEU A 16 24.45 2.50 -9.46
CA LEU A 16 24.73 3.59 -8.52
C LEU A 16 24.83 2.99 -7.11
N SER A 17 26.04 2.75 -6.64
CA SER A 17 26.28 2.20 -5.31
C SER A 17 25.85 3.22 -4.25
N ARG A 18 25.39 2.71 -3.10
CA ARG A 18 24.95 3.51 -1.93
C ARG A 18 25.94 4.62 -1.57
N GLU A 19 27.24 4.36 -1.71
CA GLU A 19 28.31 5.33 -1.43
C GLU A 19 28.39 6.46 -2.45
N TRP A 20 28.14 6.21 -3.73
CA TRP A 20 28.25 7.23 -4.76
C TRP A 20 27.18 8.31 -4.61
N LEU A 21 25.93 7.90 -4.33
CA LEU A 21 24.82 8.82 -4.11
C LEU A 21 25.03 9.62 -2.80
N ASP A 22 25.39 8.95 -1.70
CA ASP A 22 25.67 9.62 -0.42
C ASP A 22 26.81 10.65 -0.57
N THR A 23 27.87 10.30 -1.31
CA THR A 23 29.02 11.18 -1.53
C THR A 23 28.68 12.33 -2.46
N PHE A 24 27.95 12.10 -3.55
CA PHE A 24 27.57 13.14 -4.51
C PHE A 24 26.69 14.22 -3.86
N TYR A 25 25.72 13.81 -3.03
CA TYR A 25 24.79 14.74 -2.40
C TYR A 25 25.39 15.45 -1.18
N LYS A 26 26.19 14.77 -0.34
CA LYS A 26 26.94 15.41 0.76
C LYS A 26 27.89 16.49 0.24
N ARG A 27 28.54 16.27 -0.90
CA ARG A 27 29.47 17.25 -1.50
C ARG A 27 28.77 18.46 -2.11
N LYS A 28 27.54 18.30 -2.61
CA LYS A 28 26.84 19.36 -3.36
C LYS A 28 26.01 20.30 -2.47
N PHE A 29 25.62 19.85 -1.27
CA PHE A 29 24.66 20.59 -0.43
C PHE A 29 25.09 20.78 1.04
N SER A 30 26.33 20.46 1.42
CA SER A 30 26.78 20.64 2.81
C SER A 30 26.64 22.11 3.26
N GLY A 31 25.89 22.34 4.34
CA GLY A 31 25.77 23.65 5.00
C GLY A 31 24.61 24.53 4.55
N THR A 32 23.57 23.98 3.92
CA THR A 32 22.34 24.73 3.59
C THR A 32 21.14 24.22 4.39
N LEU A 33 20.17 25.10 4.70
CA LEU A 33 18.86 24.75 5.27
C LEU A 33 18.11 23.68 4.46
N LEU A 34 18.48 23.52 3.18
CA LEU A 34 18.02 22.43 2.32
C LEU A 34 18.59 21.07 2.78
N ALA A 35 19.85 20.97 3.17
CA ALA A 35 20.42 19.73 3.71
C ALA A 35 19.74 19.30 5.03
N GLU A 36 19.37 20.25 5.90
CA GLU A 36 18.61 19.97 7.13
C GLU A 36 17.13 19.62 6.84
N ARG A 37 16.55 20.15 5.76
CA ARG A 37 15.24 19.69 5.25
C ARG A 37 15.31 18.34 4.56
N PHE A 38 16.43 17.99 3.92
CA PHE A 38 16.65 16.71 3.25
C PHE A 38 17.03 15.58 4.23
N ASP A 39 17.60 15.91 5.39
CA ASP A 39 17.80 14.95 6.50
C ASP A 39 16.47 14.53 7.17
N CYS A 40 15.36 15.24 6.83
CA CYS A 40 14.04 15.03 7.40
C CYS A 40 13.08 14.24 6.47
N MET A 41 13.53 13.79 5.29
CA MET A 41 12.84 12.67 4.64
C MET A 41 13.29 11.39 5.35
N GLU A 42 12.63 11.01 6.44
CA GLU A 42 12.71 9.64 6.97
C GLU A 42 12.56 8.70 5.76
N ARG A 43 13.63 7.97 5.42
CA ARG A 43 13.59 7.04 4.30
C ARG A 43 12.59 5.95 4.66
N LEU A 44 11.54 5.82 3.87
CA LEU A 44 10.54 4.80 4.06
C LEU A 44 11.12 3.45 3.62
N GLU A 45 11.76 2.72 4.55
CA GLU A 45 12.46 1.46 4.24
C GLU A 45 11.94 0.29 5.08
N THR A 46 11.50 0.54 6.31
CA THR A 46 11.09 -0.50 7.27
C THR A 46 9.60 -0.45 7.61
N GLU A 47 9.08 -1.53 8.21
CA GLU A 47 7.71 -1.54 8.72
C GLU A 47 7.48 -0.46 9.78
N ASP A 48 8.50 -0.14 10.58
CA ASP A 48 8.40 0.88 11.61
C ASP A 48 8.33 2.28 11.01
N ASP A 49 9.07 2.56 9.93
CA ASP A 49 8.94 3.81 9.19
C ASP A 49 7.53 3.96 8.60
N LEU A 50 6.98 2.88 8.05
CA LEU A 50 5.61 2.88 7.55
C LEU A 50 4.58 3.08 8.67
N LYS A 51 4.76 2.44 9.83
CA LYS A 51 3.91 2.65 11.01
C LYS A 51 3.98 4.10 11.51
N LYS A 52 5.17 4.71 11.55
CA LYS A 52 5.34 6.13 11.91
C LYS A 52 4.63 7.04 10.91
N LEU A 53 4.80 6.80 9.61
CA LEU A 53 4.14 7.54 8.54
C LEU A 53 2.60 7.51 8.67
N ILE A 54 2.05 6.35 9.04
CA ILE A 54 0.61 6.19 9.28
C ILE A 54 0.19 6.89 10.58
N LYS A 55 0.95 6.73 11.68
CA LYS A 55 0.64 7.36 12.96
C LYS A 55 0.64 8.89 12.91
N ALA A 56 1.49 9.47 12.06
CA ALA A 56 1.55 10.91 11.83
C ALA A 56 0.34 11.44 11.03
N ASP A 57 -0.46 10.56 10.43
CA ASP A 57 -1.61 10.91 9.61
C ASP A 57 -2.92 10.76 10.42
N THR A 58 -3.44 11.90 10.90
CA THR A 58 -4.64 11.94 11.76
C THR A 58 -5.84 11.24 11.13
N TRP A 59 -6.08 11.47 9.83
CA TRP A 59 -7.20 10.83 9.14
C TRP A 59 -7.02 9.31 9.11
N MET A 60 -5.81 8.83 8.83
CA MET A 60 -5.58 7.37 8.85
C MET A 60 -5.80 6.79 10.24
N MET A 61 -5.37 7.48 11.28
CA MET A 61 -5.57 7.05 12.67
C MET A 61 -7.03 7.07 13.09
N ASP A 62 -7.83 8.04 12.64
CA ASP A 62 -9.27 8.10 12.92
C ASP A 62 -10.03 6.95 12.24
N ILE A 63 -9.64 6.59 11.01
CA ILE A 63 -10.14 5.40 10.31
C ILE A 63 -9.85 4.14 11.12
N LEU A 64 -8.61 3.96 11.57
CA LEU A 64 -8.22 2.76 12.31
C LEU A 64 -8.93 2.66 13.66
N LYS A 65 -9.07 3.77 14.39
CA LYS A 65 -9.82 3.81 15.66
C LYS A 65 -11.30 3.48 15.44
N THR A 66 -11.89 3.99 14.35
CA THR A 66 -13.29 3.72 14.01
C THR A 66 -13.51 2.24 13.67
N VAL A 67 -12.57 1.62 12.96
CA VAL A 67 -12.63 0.18 12.65
C VAL A 67 -12.45 -0.67 13.91
N ASP A 68 -11.53 -0.28 14.79
CA ASP A 68 -11.29 -0.98 16.07
C ASP A 68 -12.54 -1.01 16.96
N GLN A 69 -13.38 0.02 16.93
CA GLN A 69 -14.66 0.03 17.69
C GLN A 69 -15.62 -1.11 17.32
N LEU A 70 -15.49 -1.71 16.13
CA LEU A 70 -16.32 -2.86 15.75
C LEU A 70 -15.91 -4.15 16.45
N GLN A 71 -14.69 -4.23 17.00
CA GLN A 71 -14.15 -5.40 17.70
C GLN A 71 -14.30 -6.69 16.87
N LEU A 72 -14.07 -6.60 15.57
CA LEU A 72 -14.18 -7.73 14.64
C LEU A 72 -13.02 -8.72 14.83
N PRO A 73 -13.27 -10.03 14.74
CA PRO A 73 -12.22 -11.03 14.83
C PRO A 73 -11.28 -10.95 13.62
N ASP A 74 -9.98 -10.99 13.88
CA ASP A 74 -8.93 -10.99 12.86
C ASP A 74 -9.11 -9.88 11.81
N CYS A 75 -9.35 -8.66 12.27
CA CYS A 75 -9.70 -7.52 11.43
C CYS A 75 -8.48 -6.70 11.00
N TRP A 76 -8.48 -6.27 9.73
CA TRP A 76 -7.41 -5.48 9.12
C TRP A 76 -7.99 -4.44 8.16
N VAL A 77 -7.39 -3.25 8.12
CA VAL A 77 -7.61 -2.25 7.07
C VAL A 77 -6.56 -2.44 6.00
N CYS A 78 -7.01 -2.58 4.76
CA CYS A 78 -6.23 -2.89 3.57
C CYS A 78 -6.62 -1.93 2.44
N ALA A 79 -6.21 -2.20 1.21
CA ALA A 79 -4.81 -2.09 0.82
C ALA A 79 -4.56 -0.81 0.01
N GLY A 80 -5.58 -0.31 -0.71
CA GLY A 80 -5.51 1.00 -1.35
C GLY A 80 -5.27 2.13 -0.34
N PHE A 81 -5.80 1.99 0.87
CA PHE A 81 -5.61 2.93 1.98
C PHE A 81 -4.13 3.15 2.33
N ILE A 82 -3.37 2.06 2.48
CA ILE A 82 -1.94 2.10 2.83
C ILE A 82 -1.11 2.46 1.60
N ARG A 83 -1.39 1.80 0.47
CA ARG A 83 -0.61 1.91 -0.76
C ARG A 83 -0.61 3.33 -1.30
N SER A 84 -1.78 3.98 -1.35
CA SER A 84 -1.87 5.37 -1.83
C SER A 84 -1.06 6.31 -0.94
N LYS A 85 -1.11 6.16 0.40
CA LYS A 85 -0.29 6.99 1.31
C LYS A 85 1.20 6.87 1.02
N VAL A 86 1.69 5.63 0.87
CA VAL A 86 3.10 5.40 0.57
C VAL A 86 3.47 5.96 -0.79
N TRP A 87 2.67 5.72 -1.82
CA TRP A 87 2.98 6.21 -3.15
C TRP A 87 2.90 7.73 -3.25
N ASP A 88 1.93 8.38 -2.60
CA ASP A 88 1.88 9.84 -2.47
C ASP A 88 3.16 10.37 -1.82
N THR A 89 3.65 9.69 -0.79
CA THR A 89 4.90 10.06 -0.09
C THR A 89 6.13 9.91 -1.01
N LEU A 90 6.23 8.80 -1.76
CA LEU A 90 7.32 8.58 -2.74
C LEU A 90 7.30 9.59 -3.91
N HIS A 91 6.13 10.19 -4.15
CA HIS A 91 5.93 11.19 -5.21
C HIS A 91 5.90 12.63 -4.68
N GLU A 92 6.13 12.82 -3.37
CA GLU A 92 6.16 14.13 -2.71
C GLU A 92 4.85 14.91 -2.90
N PHE A 93 3.71 14.20 -2.93
CA PHE A 93 2.41 14.83 -3.03
C PHE A 93 2.03 15.48 -1.69
N SER A 94 1.62 16.73 -1.75
CA SER A 94 1.09 17.47 -0.58
C SER A 94 -0.33 17.05 -0.24
N ASP A 95 -1.14 16.77 -1.27
CA ASP A 95 -2.53 16.38 -1.14
C ASP A 95 -2.69 14.86 -1.26
N ARG A 96 -3.61 14.31 -0.48
CA ARG A 96 -3.94 12.88 -0.54
C ARG A 96 -4.60 12.55 -1.87
N THR A 97 -4.12 11.51 -2.54
CA THR A 97 -4.82 10.92 -3.68
C THR A 97 -6.14 10.29 -3.20
N PRO A 98 -7.29 10.65 -3.78
CA PRO A 98 -8.57 10.05 -3.45
C PRO A 98 -8.55 8.52 -3.62
N ILE A 99 -9.07 7.80 -2.64
CA ILE A 99 -9.21 6.34 -2.69
C ILE A 99 -10.66 5.96 -3.01
N ALA A 100 -10.83 4.92 -3.81
CA ALA A 100 -12.16 4.44 -4.19
C ALA A 100 -12.91 3.79 -3.02
N ASN A 101 -12.17 3.19 -2.08
CA ASN A 101 -12.71 2.48 -0.93
C ASN A 101 -11.68 2.36 0.21
N ILE A 102 -12.20 2.18 1.42
CA ILE A 102 -11.44 1.72 2.60
C ILE A 102 -11.84 0.27 2.84
N ASP A 103 -10.96 -0.64 2.43
CA ASP A 103 -11.19 -2.07 2.56
C ASP A 103 -10.93 -2.51 4.00
N VAL A 104 -11.99 -2.88 4.71
CA VAL A 104 -11.92 -3.49 6.04
C VAL A 104 -12.21 -4.97 5.86
N ILE A 105 -11.21 -5.81 6.12
CA ILE A 105 -11.36 -7.25 6.04
C ILE A 105 -11.35 -7.86 7.43
N TYR A 106 -12.07 -8.95 7.62
CA TYR A 106 -12.08 -9.71 8.85
C TYR A 106 -12.27 -11.20 8.54
N PHE A 107 -12.02 -12.09 9.50
CA PHE A 107 -12.20 -13.52 9.30
C PHE A 107 -13.11 -14.09 10.39
N ASP A 108 -14.30 -14.54 9.98
CA ASP A 108 -15.26 -15.20 10.85
C ASP A 108 -16.00 -16.30 10.10
N THR A 109 -15.78 -17.57 10.50
CA THR A 109 -16.43 -18.73 9.88
C THR A 109 -17.88 -18.92 10.31
N TRP A 110 -18.32 -18.27 11.40
CA TRP A 110 -19.67 -18.42 11.95
C TRP A 110 -20.68 -17.50 11.24
N LEU A 111 -20.25 -16.30 10.84
CA LEU A 111 -21.11 -15.28 10.23
C LEU A 111 -20.63 -14.89 8.83
N THR A 112 -20.86 -15.77 7.85
CA THR A 112 -20.36 -15.62 6.47
C THR A 112 -21.35 -14.96 5.50
N SER A 113 -22.47 -14.41 5.97
CA SER A 113 -23.43 -13.72 5.10
C SER A 113 -22.95 -12.32 4.73
N GLU A 114 -23.07 -11.95 3.44
CA GLU A 114 -22.79 -10.58 2.97
C GLU A 114 -23.67 -9.54 3.67
N THR A 115 -24.87 -9.90 4.13
CA THR A 115 -25.72 -8.97 4.88
C THR A 115 -25.04 -8.46 6.17
N ILE A 116 -24.24 -9.31 6.82
CA ILE A 116 -23.47 -8.94 8.03
C ILE A 116 -22.36 -7.94 7.67
N GLU A 117 -21.65 -8.15 6.56
CA GLU A 117 -20.67 -7.18 6.05
C GLU A 117 -21.31 -5.81 5.82
N LYS A 118 -22.51 -5.78 5.22
CA LYS A 118 -23.25 -4.53 5.00
C LYS A 118 -23.77 -3.89 6.29
N GLN A 119 -24.01 -4.67 7.35
CA GLN A 119 -24.31 -4.12 8.67
C GLN A 119 -23.09 -3.39 9.25
N TYR A 120 -21.89 -3.97 9.16
CA TYR A 120 -20.67 -3.31 9.62
C TYR A 120 -20.36 -2.04 8.82
N GLU A 121 -20.52 -2.05 7.49
CA GLU A 121 -20.39 -0.82 6.70
C GLU A 121 -21.37 0.28 7.17
N ARG A 122 -22.62 -0.08 7.50
CA ARG A 122 -23.59 0.89 8.05
C ARG A 122 -23.20 1.38 9.43
N GLN A 123 -22.58 0.55 10.27
CA GLN A 123 -22.09 0.96 11.57
C GLN A 123 -20.94 1.96 11.43
N LEU A 124 -19.95 1.68 10.58
CA LEU A 124 -18.83 2.59 10.31
C LEU A 124 -19.31 3.95 9.77
N ARG A 125 -20.32 3.94 8.87
CA ARG A 125 -20.94 5.18 8.35
C ARG A 125 -21.65 6.02 9.43
N LYS A 126 -22.00 5.47 10.59
CA LYS A 126 -22.54 6.28 11.70
C LYS A 126 -21.47 7.16 12.34
N TYR A 127 -20.23 6.70 12.36
CA TYR A 127 -19.10 7.43 12.92
C TYR A 127 -18.43 8.33 11.90
N LEU A 128 -18.17 7.80 10.70
CA LEU A 128 -17.54 8.52 9.60
C LEU A 128 -18.39 8.34 8.32
N PRO A 129 -19.40 9.20 8.09
CA PRO A 129 -20.43 9.02 7.07
C PRO A 129 -19.95 9.20 5.63
N ASN A 130 -18.89 10.01 5.43
CA ASN A 130 -18.39 10.36 4.11
C ASN A 130 -17.30 9.41 3.60
N GLU A 131 -16.89 8.43 4.42
CA GLU A 131 -15.80 7.52 4.09
C GLU A 131 -16.30 6.33 3.25
N PRO A 132 -15.55 5.89 2.24
CA PRO A 132 -16.00 4.88 1.29
C PRO A 132 -15.78 3.45 1.83
N TRP A 133 -16.47 3.11 2.92
CA TRP A 133 -16.32 1.82 3.60
C TRP A 133 -16.70 0.63 2.72
N SER A 134 -15.82 -0.37 2.69
CA SER A 134 -15.99 -1.67 2.04
C SER A 134 -15.59 -2.76 3.04
N VAL A 135 -16.57 -3.44 3.63
CA VAL A 135 -16.30 -4.50 4.62
C VAL A 135 -16.43 -5.86 3.96
N LYS A 136 -15.47 -6.78 4.19
CA LYS A 136 -15.46 -8.12 3.57
C LYS A 136 -14.99 -9.21 4.54
N ASN A 137 -15.81 -10.26 4.68
CA ASN A 137 -15.43 -11.44 5.45
C ASN A 137 -14.59 -12.39 4.59
N GLN A 138 -13.34 -12.60 4.96
CA GLN A 138 -12.41 -13.47 4.25
C GLN A 138 -12.85 -14.95 4.27
N ALA A 139 -13.61 -15.38 5.27
CA ALA A 139 -14.22 -16.72 5.29
C ALA A 139 -15.24 -16.91 4.13
N ARG A 140 -15.81 -15.83 3.57
CA ARG A 140 -16.71 -15.86 2.41
C ARG A 140 -15.99 -15.60 1.08
N MET A 141 -14.96 -14.76 1.10
CA MET A 141 -14.34 -14.22 -0.13
C MET A 141 -13.75 -15.28 -1.06
N HIS A 142 -13.35 -16.44 -0.55
CA HIS A 142 -12.91 -17.55 -1.39
C HIS A 142 -13.97 -18.01 -2.42
N LEU A 143 -15.26 -17.93 -2.07
CA LEU A 143 -16.37 -18.26 -2.98
C LEU A 143 -16.47 -17.25 -4.13
N ILE A 144 -16.27 -15.97 -3.82
CA ILE A 144 -16.30 -14.88 -4.81
C ILE A 144 -15.07 -14.92 -5.72
N ASN A 145 -13.91 -15.22 -5.14
CA ASN A 145 -12.65 -15.28 -5.84
C ASN A 145 -12.41 -16.63 -6.55
N ASN A 146 -13.32 -17.59 -6.38
CA ASN A 146 -13.22 -18.96 -6.88
C ASN A 146 -11.86 -19.59 -6.51
N SER A 147 -11.48 -19.44 -5.24
CA SER A 147 -10.25 -19.96 -4.65
C SER A 147 -10.54 -21.00 -3.57
N LYS A 148 -9.50 -21.65 -3.05
CA LYS A 148 -9.62 -22.46 -1.84
C LYS A 148 -10.01 -21.57 -0.65
N PRO A 149 -10.72 -22.12 0.36
CA PRO A 149 -11.02 -21.40 1.59
C PRO A 149 -9.75 -20.83 2.23
N TYR A 150 -9.82 -19.57 2.65
CA TYR A 150 -8.73 -18.93 3.39
C TYR A 150 -8.72 -19.42 4.85
N GLN A 151 -7.54 -19.43 5.46
CA GLN A 151 -7.37 -19.86 6.85
C GLN A 151 -7.53 -18.72 7.87
N CYS A 152 -7.23 -17.50 7.45
CA CYS A 152 -7.31 -16.28 8.25
C CYS A 152 -7.32 -15.05 7.32
N SER A 153 -7.42 -13.85 7.88
CA SER A 153 -7.34 -12.61 7.10
C SER A 153 -5.99 -12.41 6.45
N THR A 154 -4.88 -12.75 7.11
CA THR A 154 -3.53 -12.68 6.51
C THR A 154 -3.40 -13.57 5.28
N ASP A 155 -4.00 -14.76 5.29
CA ASP A 155 -4.06 -15.64 4.12
C ASP A 155 -4.94 -15.02 3.01
N GLY A 156 -6.08 -14.40 3.37
CA GLY A 156 -6.88 -13.61 2.43
C GLY A 156 -6.09 -12.46 1.78
N ILE A 157 -5.26 -11.74 2.55
CA ILE A 157 -4.37 -10.68 2.05
C ILE A 157 -3.31 -11.24 1.10
N ALA A 158 -2.77 -12.43 1.40
CA ALA A 158 -1.80 -13.10 0.54
C ALA A 158 -2.39 -13.43 -0.86
N HIS A 159 -3.71 -13.49 -0.98
CA HIS A 159 -4.45 -13.69 -2.22
C HIS A 159 -4.85 -12.37 -2.92
N PHE A 160 -4.29 -11.23 -2.53
CA PHE A 160 -4.49 -10.00 -3.29
C PHE A 160 -3.70 -10.04 -4.61
N PRO A 161 -4.15 -9.32 -5.67
CA PRO A 161 -3.53 -9.46 -6.98
C PRO A 161 -2.08 -8.95 -7.05
N GLU A 162 -1.72 -7.90 -6.30
CA GLU A 162 -0.38 -7.32 -6.33
C GLU A 162 0.33 -7.40 -4.98
N THR A 163 1.63 -7.70 -5.03
CA THR A 163 2.53 -7.72 -3.86
C THR A 163 2.49 -6.42 -3.05
N PRO A 164 2.64 -5.20 -3.63
CA PRO A 164 2.55 -3.95 -2.86
C PRO A 164 1.14 -3.65 -2.29
N THR A 165 0.13 -4.41 -2.71
CA THR A 165 -1.24 -4.32 -2.19
C THR A 165 -1.47 -5.37 -1.10
N ALA A 166 -0.67 -6.43 -0.99
CA ALA A 166 -0.86 -7.51 -0.01
C ALA A 166 -0.35 -7.11 1.39
N ILE A 167 -0.92 -6.04 1.96
CA ILE A 167 -0.58 -5.48 3.28
C ILE A 167 -1.86 -5.09 4.01
N GLY A 168 -1.90 -5.34 5.32
CA GLY A 168 -2.95 -4.89 6.22
C GLY A 168 -2.38 -4.23 7.46
N ILE A 169 -3.13 -3.28 8.03
CA ILE A 169 -2.81 -2.63 9.31
C ILE A 169 -4.04 -2.63 10.22
N ARG A 170 -3.82 -2.63 11.53
CA ARG A 170 -4.89 -2.50 12.52
C ARG A 170 -4.37 -1.80 13.77
N LEU A 171 -5.30 -1.27 14.56
CA LEU A 171 -5.02 -0.97 15.97
C LEU A 171 -5.42 -2.17 16.81
N ASN A 172 -4.61 -2.45 17.83
CA ASN A 172 -4.89 -3.43 18.86
C ASN A 172 -4.37 -2.85 20.19
N ASN A 173 -5.26 -2.44 21.08
CA ASN A 173 -4.89 -1.74 22.33
C ASN A 173 -3.93 -0.56 22.08
N ASP A 174 -4.29 0.34 21.16
CA ASP A 174 -3.48 1.49 20.70
C ASP A 174 -2.15 1.15 20.01
N LEU A 175 -1.80 -0.13 19.89
CA LEU A 175 -0.64 -0.56 19.13
C LEU A 175 -1.01 -0.71 17.65
N LEU A 176 -0.27 -0.02 16.78
CA LEU A 176 -0.36 -0.19 15.34
C LEU A 176 0.37 -1.46 14.90
N GLU A 177 -0.40 -2.47 14.54
CA GLU A 177 0.10 -3.74 14.02
C GLU A 177 -0.01 -3.78 12.49
N MET A 178 0.83 -4.62 11.88
CA MET A 178 0.91 -4.79 10.44
C MET A 178 1.02 -6.27 10.09
N THR A 179 0.37 -6.65 8.99
CA THR A 179 0.58 -7.93 8.32
C THR A 179 1.02 -7.66 6.88
N ALA A 180 2.13 -8.27 6.47
CA ALA A 180 2.69 -8.15 5.12
C ALA A 180 3.23 -9.52 4.70
N PRO A 181 2.37 -10.47 4.24
CA PRO A 181 2.78 -11.84 3.92
C PRO A 181 3.94 -11.96 2.91
N TYR A 182 4.18 -10.92 2.11
CA TYR A 182 5.29 -10.84 1.15
C TYR A 182 6.30 -9.73 1.47
N GLY A 183 6.24 -9.16 2.67
CA GLY A 183 7.01 -7.99 3.09
C GLY A 183 6.57 -6.69 2.40
N ILE A 184 7.19 -5.58 2.80
CA ILE A 184 6.82 -4.23 2.33
C ILE A 184 7.70 -3.71 1.19
N ASN A 185 8.77 -4.42 0.84
CA ASN A 185 9.82 -3.91 -0.05
C ASN A 185 9.29 -3.44 -1.40
N HIS A 186 8.33 -4.16 -1.99
CA HIS A 186 7.72 -3.76 -3.26
C HIS A 186 6.90 -2.48 -3.12
N LEU A 187 6.18 -2.33 -2.00
CA LEU A 187 5.39 -1.13 -1.72
C LEU A 187 6.29 0.10 -1.62
N VAL A 188 7.32 0.05 -0.79
CA VAL A 188 8.20 1.20 -0.51
C VAL A 188 9.16 1.51 -1.66
N ALA A 189 9.49 0.52 -2.51
CA ALA A 189 10.27 0.73 -3.73
C ALA A 189 9.43 1.21 -4.93
N GLY A 190 8.10 1.36 -4.78
CA GLY A 190 7.21 1.72 -5.88
C GLY A 190 7.15 0.65 -6.98
N ILE A 191 7.32 -0.62 -6.60
CA ILE A 191 7.27 -1.77 -7.51
C ILE A 191 5.89 -2.41 -7.46
N VAL A 192 5.27 -2.53 -8.62
CA VAL A 192 4.01 -3.25 -8.82
C VAL A 192 4.30 -4.56 -9.53
N SER A 193 4.12 -5.66 -8.82
CA SER A 193 4.26 -7.02 -9.33
C SER A 193 3.12 -7.89 -8.78
N PRO A 194 2.75 -8.98 -9.46
CA PRO A 194 1.76 -9.91 -8.94
C PRO A 194 2.25 -10.59 -7.66
N THR A 195 1.32 -11.10 -6.85
CA THR A 195 1.65 -12.03 -5.75
C THR A 195 1.97 -13.43 -6.31
N PRO A 196 2.64 -14.32 -5.55
CA PRO A 196 2.86 -15.70 -5.96
C PRO A 196 1.59 -16.43 -6.41
N TYR A 197 0.44 -16.17 -5.77
CA TYR A 197 -0.85 -16.74 -6.18
C TYR A 197 -1.26 -16.29 -7.58
N PHE A 198 -0.97 -15.05 -7.96
CA PHE A 198 -1.27 -14.49 -9.28
C PHE A 198 -0.20 -14.79 -10.33
N GLN A 199 0.93 -15.39 -9.94
CA GLN A 199 1.98 -15.89 -10.85
C GLN A 199 1.82 -17.37 -11.21
N LYS A 200 0.98 -18.12 -10.48
CA LYS A 200 0.94 -19.58 -10.56
C LYS A 200 0.44 -20.13 -11.90
N ASP A 201 -0.40 -19.39 -12.61
CA ASP A 201 -0.95 -19.77 -13.90
C ASP A 201 -1.35 -18.55 -14.74
N GLU A 202 -1.49 -18.77 -16.05
CA GLU A 202 -1.77 -17.74 -17.05
C GLU A 202 -3.09 -17.01 -16.76
N ARG A 203 -4.15 -17.75 -16.35
CA ARG A 203 -5.44 -17.16 -16.06
C ARG A 203 -5.37 -16.15 -14.91
N MET A 204 -4.67 -16.47 -13.83
CA MET A 204 -4.52 -15.54 -12.71
C MET A 204 -3.64 -14.35 -13.11
N TYR A 205 -2.57 -14.60 -13.87
CA TYR A 205 -1.70 -13.53 -14.37
C TYR A 205 -2.47 -12.54 -15.25
N GLU A 206 -3.40 -13.01 -16.09
CA GLU A 206 -4.28 -12.14 -16.88
C GLU A 206 -5.17 -11.25 -16.02
N ILE A 207 -5.69 -11.76 -14.90
CA ILE A 207 -6.49 -10.94 -13.96
C ILE A 207 -5.64 -9.80 -13.40
N TYR A 208 -4.38 -10.08 -13.05
CA TYR A 208 -3.44 -9.06 -12.60
C TYR A 208 -3.21 -7.99 -13.69
N LYS A 209 -2.88 -8.39 -14.93
CA LYS A 209 -2.67 -7.45 -16.04
C LYS A 209 -3.89 -6.60 -16.35
N GLN A 210 -5.08 -7.20 -16.36
CA GLN A 210 -6.34 -6.45 -16.52
C GLN A 210 -6.51 -5.41 -15.42
N ARG A 211 -6.15 -5.73 -14.17
CA ARG A 211 -6.21 -4.77 -13.06
C ARG A 211 -5.23 -3.62 -13.23
N ILE A 212 -4.00 -3.88 -13.66
CA ILE A 212 -3.02 -2.84 -14.00
C ILE A 212 -3.59 -1.89 -15.05
N HIS A 213 -4.13 -2.45 -16.14
CA HIS A 213 -4.75 -1.67 -17.22
C HIS A 213 -5.95 -0.85 -16.73
N ASN A 214 -6.80 -1.39 -15.87
CA ASN A 214 -7.99 -0.68 -15.41
C ASN A 214 -7.65 0.40 -14.37
N LYS A 215 -6.62 0.20 -13.56
CA LYS A 215 -6.24 1.12 -12.49
C LYS A 215 -5.37 2.28 -12.96
N GLN A 216 -4.63 2.12 -14.05
CA GLN A 216 -3.82 3.18 -14.66
C GLN A 216 -2.89 3.89 -13.66
N TRP A 217 -2.32 3.17 -12.68
CA TRP A 217 -1.58 3.79 -11.57
C TRP A 217 -0.42 4.68 -12.00
N LYS A 218 0.26 4.36 -13.11
CA LYS A 218 1.33 5.20 -13.66
C LYS A 218 0.87 6.61 -14.06
N SER A 219 -0.42 6.80 -14.34
CA SER A 219 -0.97 8.15 -14.64
C SER A 219 -0.98 9.06 -13.41
N THR A 220 -1.22 8.48 -12.22
CA THR A 220 -1.20 9.20 -10.94
C THR A 220 0.19 9.23 -10.33
N TRP A 221 0.88 8.09 -10.35
CA TRP A 221 2.19 7.88 -9.74
C TRP A 221 3.23 7.48 -10.81
N PRO A 222 3.82 8.46 -11.53
CA PRO A 222 4.67 8.19 -12.70
C PRO A 222 6.01 7.52 -12.38
N LYS A 223 6.47 7.54 -11.11
CA LYS A 223 7.73 6.89 -10.69
C LYS A 223 7.56 5.36 -10.46
N LEU A 224 6.35 4.81 -10.57
CA LEU A 224 6.09 3.38 -10.36
C LEU A 224 6.73 2.49 -11.42
N LYS A 225 7.33 1.39 -10.96
CA LYS A 225 7.84 0.29 -11.80
C LYS A 225 6.82 -0.83 -11.82
N ILE A 226 6.10 -0.95 -12.94
CA ILE A 226 5.08 -1.99 -13.12
C ILE A 226 5.68 -3.12 -13.95
N PHE A 227 5.56 -4.35 -13.45
CA PHE A 227 5.90 -5.58 -14.15
C PHE A 227 4.64 -6.15 -14.79
N ASP A 228 4.59 -6.23 -16.12
CA ASP A 228 3.48 -6.76 -16.92
C ASP A 228 3.90 -7.97 -17.78
#